data_AF-A0A3P8KEW5-F1
#
_entry.id   AF-A0A3P8KEW5-F1
#
_cell.length_a   1.000
_cell.length_b   1.000
_cell.length_c   1.000
_cell.angle_alpha   90.00
_cell.angle_beta   90.00
_cell.angle_gamma   90.00
#
_symmetry.space_group_name_H-M   'P 1'
#
loop_
_entity.id
_entity.type
_entity.pdbx_description
1 polymer ?
#
loop_
_entity_poly.entity_id
_entity_poly.type
_entity_poly.pdbx_seq_one_letter_code
_entity_poly.pdbx_strand_id
1 'polypeptide(L)'
;MTPLRPWRSQSGRADAFFGPNVIGAWKAALTGKTRLVGSVDGGWPKAAHIAVTVKKGSGLVTPVQTALNGAIQSGDYAKVLNRWGEGVESIPQSEINPAGLGD
;
A
#
# COMPACT_ATOMS: atom_id res chain seq x y z
N MET A 1 -35.02 8.76 -4.90
CA MET A 1 -33.68 8.28 -4.50
C MET A 1 -32.69 9.42 -4.68
N THR A 2 -32.25 10.03 -3.57
CA THR A 2 -31.25 11.11 -3.60
C THR A 2 -29.86 10.49 -3.67
N PRO A 3 -29.00 10.81 -4.65
CA PRO A 3 -27.66 10.25 -4.70
C PRO A 3 -26.84 10.77 -3.52
N LEU A 4 -26.13 9.86 -2.86
CA LEU A 4 -25.17 10.18 -1.81
C LEU A 4 -24.09 11.11 -2.39
N ARG A 5 -23.96 12.31 -1.82
CA ARG A 5 -22.94 13.28 -2.27
C ARG A 5 -21.54 12.73 -1.95
N PRO A 6 -20.59 12.78 -2.90
CA PRO A 6 -19.22 12.37 -2.64
C PRO A 6 -18.57 13.26 -1.56
N TRP A 7 -17.81 12.60 -0.69
CA TRP A 7 -16.98 13.03 0.44
C TRP A 7 -16.67 14.53 0.63
N ARG A 8 -16.63 14.97 1.90
CA ARG A 8 -16.42 16.36 2.37
C ARG A 8 -15.27 17.13 1.70
N SER A 9 -14.16 16.49 1.35
CA SER A 9 -13.03 17.16 0.71
C SER A 9 -13.35 17.73 -0.68
N GLN A 10 -14.18 17.05 -1.49
CA GLN A 10 -14.57 17.57 -2.82
C GLN A 10 -15.61 18.69 -2.75
N SER A 11 -16.28 18.86 -1.61
CA SER A 11 -17.23 19.95 -1.37
C SER A 11 -16.56 21.24 -0.86
N GLY A 12 -15.21 21.28 -0.79
CA GLY A 12 -14.46 22.42 -0.26
C GLY A 12 -14.52 22.54 1.28
N ARG A 13 -14.87 21.46 1.99
CA ARG A 13 -15.01 21.46 3.47
C ARG A 13 -13.80 20.88 4.20
N ALA A 14 -12.78 20.44 3.47
CA ALA A 14 -11.53 19.92 4.03
C ALA A 14 -10.40 20.04 2.98
N ASP A 15 -9.29 20.66 3.37
CA ASP A 15 -8.13 20.92 2.50
C ASP A 15 -7.22 19.69 2.33
N ALA A 16 -7.29 18.74 3.27
CA ALA A 16 -6.51 17.51 3.24
C ALA A 16 -7.31 16.31 3.77
N PHE A 17 -6.88 15.12 3.37
CA PHE A 17 -7.34 13.85 3.90
C PHE A 17 -6.12 13.01 4.29
N PHE A 18 -6.14 12.48 5.51
CA PHE A 18 -5.11 11.59 6.04
C PHE A 18 -5.72 10.21 6.29
N GLY A 19 -5.14 9.17 5.73
CA GLY A 19 -5.68 7.81 5.75
C GLY A 19 -4.89 6.88 4.83
N PRO A 20 -5.39 5.66 4.55
CA PRO A 20 -4.68 4.67 3.75
C PRO A 20 -4.31 5.20 2.35
N ASN A 21 -3.04 5.04 1.96
CA ASN A 21 -2.52 5.56 0.69
C ASN A 21 -3.33 5.06 -0.51
N VAL A 22 -3.65 3.77 -0.57
CA VAL A 22 -4.43 3.15 -1.66
C VAL A 22 -5.76 3.82 -1.99
N ILE A 23 -6.47 4.33 -1.00
CA ILE A 23 -7.73 5.04 -1.23
C ILE A 23 -7.45 6.42 -1.83
N GLY A 24 -6.38 7.08 -1.36
CA GLY A 24 -5.90 8.37 -1.88
C GLY A 24 -5.37 8.25 -3.31
N ALA A 25 -4.48 7.29 -3.56
CA ALA A 25 -3.87 7.00 -4.85
C ALA A 25 -4.94 6.69 -5.92
N TRP A 26 -5.90 5.82 -5.60
CA TRP A 26 -7.02 5.53 -6.50
C TRP A 26 -7.86 6.76 -6.83
N LYS A 27 -8.22 7.57 -5.83
CA LYS A 27 -9.02 8.80 -6.05
C LYS A 27 -8.26 9.85 -6.85
N ALA A 28 -6.96 10.00 -6.62
CA ALA A 28 -6.09 10.89 -7.37
C ALA A 28 -6.03 10.46 -8.85
N ALA A 29 -5.81 9.17 -9.11
CA ALA A 29 -5.79 8.62 -10.47
C ALA A 29 -7.14 8.75 -11.19
N LEU A 30 -8.25 8.50 -10.49
CA LEU A 30 -9.59 8.54 -11.07
C LEU A 30 -10.08 9.96 -11.41
N THR A 31 -9.77 10.94 -10.56
CA THR A 31 -10.37 12.29 -10.65
C THR A 31 -9.42 13.38 -11.08
N GLY A 32 -8.11 13.21 -10.86
CA GLY A 32 -7.10 14.25 -11.09
C GLY A 32 -7.21 15.48 -10.18
N LYS A 33 -8.12 15.47 -9.19
CA LYS A 33 -8.41 16.64 -8.33
C LYS A 33 -7.62 16.67 -7.02
N THR A 34 -6.89 15.60 -6.73
CA THR A 34 -6.10 15.45 -5.51
C THR A 34 -4.72 14.92 -5.88
N ARG A 35 -3.72 15.21 -5.05
CA ARG A 35 -2.35 14.72 -5.20
C ARG A 35 -1.82 14.26 -3.85
N LEU A 36 -0.93 13.28 -3.86
CA LEU A 36 -0.19 12.87 -2.67
C LEU A 36 0.73 14.02 -2.25
N VAL A 37 0.69 14.39 -0.97
CA VAL A 37 1.51 15.47 -0.40
C VAL A 37 2.41 15.00 0.75
N GLY A 38 2.30 13.72 1.14
CA GLY A 38 3.12 13.09 2.16
C GLY A 38 2.64 11.67 2.44
N SER A 39 3.52 10.82 2.96
CA SER A 39 3.19 9.47 3.44
C SER A 39 3.82 9.26 4.81
N VAL A 40 3.15 8.49 5.66
CA VAL A 40 3.61 8.10 6.99
C VAL A 40 3.39 6.60 7.11
N ASP A 41 4.40 5.86 7.57
CA ASP A 41 4.26 4.44 7.86
C ASP A 41 3.11 4.20 8.84
N GLY A 42 2.24 3.23 8.54
CA GLY A 42 1.10 2.91 9.40
C GLY A 42 1.49 2.46 10.82
N GLY A 43 2.75 2.03 11.01
CA GLY A 43 3.30 1.59 12.29
C GLY A 43 4.23 2.60 12.96
N TRP A 44 4.25 3.86 12.50
CA TRP A 44 5.23 4.85 12.92
C TRP A 44 5.41 4.89 14.45
N PRO A 45 6.66 4.88 14.96
CA PRO A 45 7.93 5.07 14.25
C PRO A 45 8.49 3.82 13.55
N LYS A 46 7.78 2.69 13.58
CA LYS A 46 8.19 1.44 12.90
C LYS A 46 7.51 1.29 11.54
N ALA A 47 8.10 0.50 10.65
CA ALA A 47 7.49 0.19 9.35
C ALA A 47 6.39 -0.88 9.51
N ALA A 48 5.24 -0.64 8.89
CA ALA A 48 4.11 -1.58 8.85
C ALA A 48 3.91 -2.11 7.43
N HIS A 49 4.87 -2.89 6.94
CA HIS A 49 4.80 -3.47 5.60
C HIS A 49 3.64 -4.46 5.46
N ILE A 50 3.04 -4.51 4.27
CA ILE A 50 2.02 -5.48 3.93
C ILE A 50 2.66 -6.86 3.73
N ALA A 51 2.06 -7.89 4.33
CA ALA A 51 2.61 -9.23 4.36
C ALA A 51 1.69 -10.28 3.73
N VAL A 52 2.29 -11.36 3.25
CA VAL A 52 1.60 -12.61 2.90
C VAL A 52 1.78 -13.59 4.05
N THR A 53 0.68 -14.12 4.58
CA THR A 53 0.70 -15.09 5.67
C THR A 53 0.44 -16.51 5.17
N VAL A 54 1.25 -17.47 5.62
CA VAL A 54 1.05 -18.90 5.36
C VAL A 54 0.97 -19.69 6.66
N LYS A 55 0.33 -20.88 6.62
CA LYS A 55 0.24 -21.75 7.79
C LYS A 55 1.64 -22.18 8.25
N LYS A 56 1.91 -22.09 9.55
CA LYS A 56 3.16 -22.56 10.17
C LYS A 56 3.38 -24.05 9.86
N GLY A 57 4.58 -24.41 9.44
CA GLY A 57 4.95 -25.78 9.07
C GLY A 57 4.44 -26.25 7.70
N SER A 58 3.83 -25.39 6.89
CA SER A 58 3.39 -25.75 5.53
C SER A 58 4.50 -25.95 4.51
N GLY A 59 5.74 -25.52 4.83
CA GLY A 59 6.84 -25.47 3.85
C GLY A 59 6.70 -24.34 2.81
N LEU A 60 5.64 -23.52 2.85
CA LEU A 60 5.37 -22.51 1.83
C LEU A 60 6.10 -21.17 2.04
N VAL A 61 6.72 -20.96 3.21
CA VAL A 61 7.37 -19.68 3.54
C VAL A 61 8.47 -19.34 2.52
N THR A 62 9.42 -20.26 2.28
CA THR A 62 10.53 -20.03 1.35
C THR A 62 10.06 -19.94 -0.12
N PRO A 63 9.22 -20.86 -0.64
CA PRO A 63 8.71 -20.73 -2.01
C PRO A 63 7.98 -19.41 -2.29
N VAL A 64 7.15 -18.95 -1.35
CA VAL A 64 6.43 -17.68 -1.49
C VAL A 64 7.38 -16.49 -1.49
N GLN A 65 8.38 -16.47 -0.58
CA GLN A 65 9.40 -15.42 -0.58
C GLN A 65 10.18 -15.39 -1.91
N THR A 66 10.60 -16.56 -2.41
CA THR A 66 11.31 -16.68 -3.69
C THR A 66 10.48 -16.13 -4.85
N ALA A 67 9.19 -16.47 -4.91
CA ALA A 67 8.28 -15.97 -5.95
C ALA A 67 8.13 -14.44 -5.90
N LEU A 68 7.99 -13.87 -4.70
CA LEU A 68 7.91 -12.41 -4.50
C LEU A 68 9.20 -11.71 -4.93
N ASN A 69 10.35 -12.22 -4.50
CA ASN A 69 11.65 -11.67 -4.90
C ASN A 69 11.89 -11.78 -6.41
N GLY A 70 11.42 -12.87 -7.04
CA GLY A 70 11.43 -13.01 -8.50
C GLY A 70 10.59 -11.93 -9.20
N ALA A 71 9.38 -11.65 -8.70
CA ALA A 71 8.52 -10.59 -9.24
C ALA A 71 9.07 -9.17 -9.00
N ILE A 72 9.79 -8.96 -7.89
CA ILE A 72 10.52 -7.73 -7.62
C ILE A 72 11.65 -7.57 -8.64
N GLN A 73 12.47 -8.61 -8.83
CA GLN A 73 13.61 -8.58 -9.74
C GLN A 73 13.20 -8.43 -11.22
N SER A 74 12.08 -9.04 -11.63
CA SER A 74 11.56 -8.90 -13.01
C SER A 74 10.94 -7.51 -13.28
N GLY A 75 10.70 -6.73 -12.23
CA GLY A 75 9.99 -5.45 -12.30
C GLY A 75 8.47 -5.58 -12.42
N ASP A 76 7.91 -6.80 -12.40
CA ASP A 76 6.46 -6.99 -12.46
C ASP A 76 5.75 -6.47 -11.21
N TYR A 77 6.40 -6.60 -10.04
CA TYR A 77 5.96 -5.96 -8.80
C TYR A 77 5.78 -4.45 -8.99
N ALA A 78 6.79 -3.77 -9.54
CA ALA A 78 6.75 -2.33 -9.77
C ALA A 78 5.65 -1.95 -10.77
N LYS A 79 5.43 -2.75 -11.83
CA LYS A 79 4.31 -2.51 -12.78
C LYS A 79 2.96 -2.53 -12.09
N VAL A 80 2.74 -3.51 -11.21
CA VAL A 80 1.49 -3.62 -10.43
C VAL A 80 1.33 -2.44 -9.48
N LEU A 81 2.36 -2.10 -8.71
CA LEU A 81 2.29 -0.96 -7.79
C LEU A 81 2.03 0.36 -8.53
N ASN A 82 2.71 0.59 -9.65
CA ASN A 82 2.51 1.81 -10.45
C ASN A 82 1.09 1.90 -11.01
N ARG A 83 0.51 0.78 -11.46
CA ARG A 83 -0.89 0.75 -11.90
C ARG A 83 -1.86 1.22 -10.82
N TRP A 84 -1.56 0.92 -9.55
CA TRP A 84 -2.41 1.27 -8.41
C TRP A 84 -1.96 2.52 -7.64
N GLY A 85 -0.84 3.14 -8.03
CA GLY A 85 -0.28 4.31 -7.35
C GLY A 85 0.42 4.02 -6.02
N GLU A 86 0.81 2.76 -5.79
CA GLU A 86 1.44 2.28 -4.55
C GLU A 86 2.98 2.22 -4.61
N GLY A 87 3.59 2.81 -5.64
CA GLY A 87 5.06 2.76 -5.79
C GLY A 87 5.81 3.35 -4.59
N VAL A 88 5.19 4.30 -3.88
CA VAL A 88 5.77 4.96 -2.69
C VAL A 88 5.88 4.04 -1.48
N GLU A 89 5.11 2.95 -1.44
CA GLU A 89 5.13 1.94 -0.36
C GLU A 89 5.94 0.69 -0.76
N SER A 90 6.67 0.76 -1.87
CA SER A 90 7.45 -0.38 -2.37
C SER A 90 8.58 -0.77 -1.42
N ILE A 91 8.83 -2.07 -1.33
CA ILE A 91 10.00 -2.62 -0.63
C ILE A 91 10.99 -3.20 -1.65
N PRO A 92 12.32 -3.10 -1.40
CA PRO A 92 13.33 -3.61 -2.31
C PRO A 92 13.45 -5.13 -2.28
N GLN A 93 12.98 -5.78 -1.21
CA GLN A 93 13.07 -7.22 -1.03
C GLN A 93 11.96 -7.72 -0.11
N SER A 94 11.44 -8.92 -0.37
CA SER A 94 10.56 -9.65 0.54
C SER A 94 11.35 -10.33 1.65
N GLU A 95 10.98 -10.07 2.90
CA GLU A 95 11.61 -10.61 4.11
C GLU A 95 10.74 -11.69 4.76
N ILE A 96 11.38 -12.68 5.39
CA ILE A 96 10.68 -13.67 6.20
C ILE A 96 10.71 -13.22 7.66
N ASN A 97 9.54 -13.01 8.24
CA ASN A 97 9.36 -12.66 9.66
C ASN A 97 10.36 -11.57 10.15
N PRO A 98 10.43 -10.40 9.48
CA PRO A 98 11.24 -9.30 9.98
C PRO A 98 10.73 -8.85 11.36
N ALA A 99 11.53 -8.04 12.05
CA ALA A 99 11.12 -7.48 13.34
C ALA A 99 9.78 -6.75 13.19
N GLY A 100 8.76 -7.23 13.91
CA GLY A 100 7.42 -6.66 13.85
C GLY A 100 7.30 -5.34 14.62
N LEU A 101 6.07 -4.85 14.72
CA LEU A 101 5.76 -3.58 15.41
C LEU A 101 5.98 -3.64 16.94
N GLY A 102 6.39 -4.78 17.50
CA GLY A 102 6.56 -4.99 18.94
C GLY A 102 5.24 -4.81 19.71
N ASP A 103 5.36 -4.92 21.03
CA ASP A 103 4.30 -4.60 22.00
C ASP A 103 4.59 -3.23 22.64
#